data_AF-A0A0P1A4Z8-F1
#
_entry.id   AF-A0A0P1A4Z8-F1
#
_cell.length_a   1.000
_cell.length_b   1.000
_cell.length_c   1.000
_cell.angle_alpha   90.00
_cell.angle_beta   90.00
_cell.angle_gamma   90.00
#
_symmetry.space_group_name_H-M   'P 1'
#
loop_
_entity.id
_entity.type
_entity.pdbx_description
1 polymer ?
#
loop_
_entity_poly.entity_id
_entity_poly.type
_entity_poly.pdbx_seq_one_letter_code
_entity_poly.pdbx_strand_id
1 'polypeptide(L)'
;MVAGLTPPNPVFQSKDELRIEARRRREIERAKKLGPGRLRLIGADIAGVRNQLEERQRQNAEQYEAKRASEEEDAVIRQYLLQIESENELAKRREQLTLRNDWDHQTAKAFQARKQAAAMRKEGIDPDRCAQGAAQKFDGEDIAQLERIRLQAMQMKQWSIKKMAEEAQRNANEKATQAAYMAQLFEIEQLMEELHRGNERERAVASAEISRFNQQLLAQQRQAEINRRQQEQEEDAREIQLTLQSNLVSENPDQASLPGVPLDHRIRVDHWKGLSGEQTKRYLRQNDDILREKACKIQQEREQAEKESQNQRELQRALAMEEYRTQQRQTQLKLDIRATHEQQIQEAAEREKINEHGARGKIEPIFFQRFGRSYR
;
A
#
# COMPACT_ATOMS: atom_id res chain seq x y z
N MET A 1 -12.70 -33.66 63.91
CA MET A 1 -12.70 -32.40 63.14
C MET A 1 -11.51 -32.40 62.19
N VAL A 2 -11.71 -32.75 60.91
CA VAL A 2 -10.95 -32.22 59.77
C VAL A 2 -11.89 -32.38 58.58
N ALA A 3 -12.41 -31.26 58.08
CA ALA A 3 -13.25 -31.20 56.90
C ALA A 3 -12.38 -31.39 55.66
N GLY A 4 -12.53 -32.53 54.99
CA GLY A 4 -11.87 -32.85 53.72
C GLY A 4 -12.76 -32.42 52.56
N LEU A 5 -12.35 -31.33 51.92
CA LEU A 5 -12.94 -30.71 50.73
C LEU A 5 -13.28 -31.72 49.63
N THR A 6 -14.55 -31.74 49.22
CA THR A 6 -15.01 -32.38 48.00
C THR A 6 -14.35 -31.71 46.77
N PRO A 7 -13.85 -32.48 45.79
CA PRO A 7 -13.36 -31.91 44.54
C PRO A 7 -14.52 -31.25 43.78
N PRO A 8 -14.30 -30.10 43.12
CA PRO A 8 -15.35 -29.44 42.35
C PRO A 8 -15.78 -30.35 41.18
N ASN A 9 -17.10 -30.48 41.03
CA ASN A 9 -17.76 -31.13 39.90
C ASN A 9 -17.09 -30.73 38.57
N PRO A 10 -16.79 -31.67 37.66
CA PRO A 10 -16.43 -31.31 36.31
C PRO A 10 -17.68 -30.69 35.68
N VAL A 11 -17.66 -29.37 35.53
CA VAL A 11 -18.58 -28.63 34.66
C VAL A 11 -18.57 -29.37 33.33
N PHE A 12 -19.72 -29.85 32.87
CA PHE A 12 -19.88 -30.41 31.54
C PHE A 12 -19.44 -29.34 30.54
N GLN A 13 -18.16 -29.37 30.15
CA GLN A 13 -17.64 -28.55 29.07
C GLN A 13 -18.48 -28.89 27.86
N SER A 14 -19.18 -27.90 27.33
CA SER A 14 -20.03 -28.12 26.16
C SER A 14 -19.18 -28.76 25.07
N LYS A 15 -19.73 -29.72 24.30
CA LYS A 15 -19.01 -30.32 23.15
C LYS A 15 -18.41 -29.25 22.23
N ASP A 16 -19.02 -28.07 22.21
CA ASP A 16 -18.55 -26.92 21.47
C ASP A 16 -17.28 -26.27 22.07
N GLU A 17 -17.13 -26.24 23.38
CA GLU A 17 -15.92 -25.74 24.05
C GLU A 17 -14.73 -26.66 23.78
N LEU A 18 -14.93 -27.99 23.85
CA LEU A 18 -13.90 -28.97 23.50
C LEU A 18 -13.50 -28.88 22.02
N ARG A 19 -14.45 -28.62 21.11
CA ARG A 19 -14.15 -28.38 19.69
C ARG A 19 -13.37 -27.09 19.48
N ILE A 20 -13.72 -26.02 20.19
CA ILE A 20 -13.04 -24.72 20.12
C ILE A 20 -11.62 -24.84 20.66
N GLU A 21 -11.42 -25.52 21.79
CA GLU A 21 -10.10 -25.79 22.32
C GLU A 21 -9.27 -26.67 21.39
N ALA A 22 -9.85 -27.72 20.81
CA ALA A 22 -9.17 -28.56 19.82
C ALA A 22 -8.81 -27.78 18.55
N ARG A 23 -9.63 -26.81 18.13
CA ARG A 23 -9.29 -25.89 17.03
C ARG A 23 -8.14 -24.98 17.44
N ARG A 24 -8.19 -24.34 18.61
CA ARG A 24 -7.11 -23.48 19.14
C ARG A 24 -5.79 -24.23 19.26
N ARG A 25 -5.79 -25.47 19.76
CA ARG A 25 -4.59 -26.32 19.86
C ARG A 25 -4.00 -26.61 18.49
N ARG A 26 -4.83 -26.95 17.49
CA ARG A 26 -4.38 -27.13 16.10
C ARG A 26 -3.84 -25.84 15.49
N GLU A 27 -4.46 -24.69 15.75
CA GLU A 27 -4.00 -23.38 15.27
C GLU A 27 -2.63 -23.03 15.88
N ILE A 28 -2.42 -23.31 17.16
CA ILE A 28 -1.15 -23.09 17.88
C ILE A 28 -0.06 -24.01 17.32
N GLU A 29 -0.34 -25.29 17.10
CA GLU A 29 0.61 -26.22 16.48
C GLU A 29 0.94 -25.82 15.03
N ARG A 30 -0.05 -25.35 14.29
CA ARG A 30 0.12 -24.85 12.92
C ARG A 30 0.98 -23.58 12.90
N ALA A 31 0.73 -22.64 13.81
CA ALA A 31 1.54 -21.43 13.96
C ALA A 31 2.98 -21.75 14.38
N LYS A 32 3.19 -22.72 15.28
CA LYS A 32 4.54 -23.20 15.65
C LYS A 32 5.29 -23.83 14.47
N LYS A 33 4.59 -24.50 13.55
CA LYS A 33 5.16 -25.08 12.32
C LYS A 33 5.44 -24.03 11.25
N LEU A 34 4.58 -23.01 11.12
CA LEU A 34 4.69 -21.94 10.11
C LEU A 34 5.58 -20.77 10.55
N GLY A 35 5.83 -20.61 11.85
CA GLY A 35 6.56 -19.49 12.44
C GLY A 35 8.05 -19.44 12.11
N PRO A 36 8.85 -20.49 12.41
CA PRO A 36 10.28 -20.47 12.13
C PRO A 36 10.56 -20.73 10.65
N GLY A 37 11.17 -19.77 9.94
CA GLY A 37 11.46 -19.86 8.51
C GLY A 37 12.23 -21.14 8.10
N ARG A 38 13.11 -21.66 8.96
CA ARG A 38 13.92 -22.86 8.70
C ARG A 38 13.11 -24.15 8.57
N LEU A 39 12.10 -24.37 9.43
CA LEU A 39 11.21 -25.55 9.35
C LEU A 39 10.29 -25.47 8.13
N ARG A 40 10.06 -24.27 7.60
CA ARG A 40 9.26 -24.01 6.41
C ARG A 40 10.03 -24.23 5.10
N LEU A 41 11.35 -24.02 5.13
CA LEU A 41 12.27 -24.22 4.00
C LEU A 41 12.83 -25.65 3.94
N ILE A 42 13.16 -26.26 5.08
CA ILE A 42 13.83 -27.58 5.17
C ILE A 42 13.23 -28.38 6.34
N GLY A 43 11.93 -28.66 6.27
CA GLY A 43 11.26 -29.53 7.24
C GLY A 43 11.34 -30.99 6.79
N ALA A 44 12.15 -31.81 7.48
CA ALA A 44 12.22 -33.25 7.25
C ALA A 44 12.00 -34.02 8.56
N ASP A 45 11.16 -35.05 8.54
CA ASP A 45 10.92 -35.94 9.68
C ASP A 45 12.04 -36.97 9.78
N ILE A 46 13.11 -36.61 10.48
CA ILE A 46 14.32 -37.44 10.61
C ILE A 46 14.00 -38.77 11.32
N ALA A 47 13.05 -38.80 12.26
CA ALA A 47 12.65 -40.02 12.95
C ALA A 47 11.86 -40.94 12.01
N GLY A 48 10.91 -40.39 11.24
CA GLY A 48 10.18 -41.13 10.23
C GLY A 48 11.08 -41.70 9.13
N VAL A 49 12.04 -40.91 8.65
CA VAL A 49 13.02 -41.35 7.63
C VAL A 49 13.93 -42.46 8.16
N ARG A 50 14.35 -42.41 9.43
CA ARG A 50 15.13 -43.50 10.05
C ARG A 50 14.33 -44.80 10.13
N ASN A 51 13.07 -44.73 10.55
CA ASN A 51 12.21 -45.92 10.60
C ASN A 51 12.00 -46.53 9.20
N GLN A 52 11.83 -45.70 8.17
CA GLN A 52 11.72 -46.17 6.78
C GLN A 52 13.00 -46.83 6.28
N LEU A 53 14.18 -46.32 6.67
CA LEU A 53 15.47 -46.94 6.33
C LEU A 53 15.63 -48.30 7.01
N GLU A 54 15.28 -48.41 8.30
CA GLU A 54 15.33 -49.68 9.04
C GLU A 54 14.35 -50.70 8.47
N GLU A 55 13.12 -50.28 8.14
CA GLU A 55 12.13 -51.15 7.48
C GLU A 55 12.62 -51.64 6.12
N ARG A 56 13.19 -50.74 5.30
CA ARG A 56 13.77 -51.12 4.01
C ARG A 56 14.97 -52.05 4.15
N GLN A 57 15.80 -51.87 5.17
CA GLN A 57 16.91 -52.78 5.46
C GLN A 57 16.41 -54.17 5.84
N ARG A 58 15.35 -54.27 6.66
CA ARG A 58 14.72 -55.57 6.99
C ARG A 58 14.15 -56.25 5.77
N GLN A 59 13.39 -55.52 4.95
CA GLN A 59 12.83 -56.05 3.69
C GLN A 59 13.93 -56.55 2.73
N ASN A 60 15.02 -55.80 2.61
CA ASN A 60 16.16 -56.22 1.79
C ASN A 60 16.85 -57.46 2.35
N ALA A 61 17.00 -57.58 3.66
CA ALA A 61 17.58 -58.76 4.31
C ALA A 61 16.70 -60.00 4.09
N GLU A 62 15.37 -59.87 4.27
CA GLU A 62 14.41 -60.95 4.00
C GLU A 62 14.42 -61.38 2.53
N GLN A 63 14.50 -60.43 1.59
CA GLN A 63 14.62 -60.74 0.17
C GLN A 63 15.95 -61.42 -0.17
N TYR A 64 17.03 -61.03 0.49
CA TYR A 64 18.34 -61.65 0.29
C TYR A 64 18.35 -63.10 0.78
N GLU A 65 17.80 -63.35 1.98
CA GLU A 65 17.66 -64.71 2.53
C GLU A 65 16.73 -65.59 1.67
N ALA A 66 15.61 -65.03 1.18
CA ALA A 66 14.71 -65.76 0.28
C ALA A 66 15.38 -66.13 -1.06
N LYS A 67 16.20 -65.22 -1.62
CA LYS A 67 16.99 -65.52 -2.82
C LYS A 67 18.05 -66.59 -2.56
N ARG A 68 18.75 -66.51 -1.42
CA ARG A 68 19.73 -67.52 -1.01
C ARG A 68 19.11 -68.90 -0.87
N ALA A 69 17.94 -69.00 -0.23
CA ALA A 69 17.22 -70.27 -0.11
C ALA A 69 16.81 -70.83 -1.48
N SER A 70 16.28 -69.98 -2.38
CA SER A 70 15.93 -70.38 -3.75
C SER A 70 17.15 -70.85 -4.55
N GLU A 71 18.30 -70.18 -4.41
CA GLU A 71 19.54 -70.56 -5.10
C GLU A 71 20.08 -71.91 -4.62
N GLU A 72 19.94 -72.20 -3.32
CA GLU A 72 20.32 -73.47 -2.70
C GLU A 72 19.39 -74.61 -3.16
N GLU A 73 18.07 -74.39 -3.20
CA GLU A 73 17.10 -75.33 -3.77
C GLU A 73 17.40 -75.62 -5.25
N ASP A 74 17.63 -74.58 -6.05
CA ASP A 74 17.98 -74.73 -7.46
C ASP A 74 19.30 -75.49 -7.64
N ALA A 75 20.27 -75.32 -6.74
CA ALA A 75 21.54 -76.05 -6.79
C ALA A 75 21.34 -77.55 -6.55
N VAL A 76 20.49 -77.91 -5.60
CA VAL A 76 20.13 -79.31 -5.32
C VAL A 76 19.40 -79.92 -6.52
N ILE A 77 18.42 -79.21 -7.09
CA ILE A 77 17.69 -79.66 -8.28
C ILE A 77 18.65 -79.87 -9.46
N ARG A 78 19.57 -78.94 -9.71
CA ARG A 78 20.57 -79.08 -10.78
C ARG A 78 21.43 -80.32 -10.61
N GLN A 79 21.91 -80.59 -9.40
CA GLN A 79 22.71 -81.80 -9.12
C GLN A 79 21.90 -83.08 -9.37
N TYR A 80 20.64 -83.10 -8.95
CA TYR A 80 19.74 -84.24 -9.15
C TYR A 80 19.44 -84.50 -10.64
N LEU A 81 19.15 -83.44 -11.42
CA LEU A 81 18.93 -83.55 -12.86
C LEU A 81 20.17 -84.09 -13.58
N LEU A 82 21.36 -83.62 -13.20
CA LEU A 82 22.62 -84.05 -13.81
C LEU A 82 22.91 -85.54 -13.53
N GLN A 83 22.57 -86.01 -12.33
CA GLN A 83 22.61 -87.44 -12.00
C GLN A 83 21.65 -88.25 -12.88
N ILE A 84 20.38 -87.85 -12.97
CA ILE A 84 19.38 -88.52 -13.81
C ILE A 84 19.81 -88.55 -15.28
N GLU A 85 20.30 -87.44 -15.81
CA GLU A 85 20.79 -87.37 -17.19
C GLU A 85 21.94 -88.35 -17.41
N SER A 86 22.92 -88.40 -16.50
CA SER A 86 24.03 -89.35 -16.60
C SER A 86 23.59 -90.82 -16.54
N GLU A 87 22.63 -91.15 -15.68
CA GLU A 87 22.07 -92.50 -15.56
C GLU A 87 21.29 -92.89 -16.82
N ASN A 88 20.48 -91.97 -17.34
CA ASN A 88 19.74 -92.15 -18.59
C ASN A 88 20.67 -92.31 -19.80
N GLU A 89 21.75 -91.53 -19.89
CA GLU A 89 22.74 -91.68 -20.96
C GLU A 89 23.46 -93.03 -20.89
N LEU A 90 23.81 -93.49 -19.68
CA LEU A 90 24.41 -94.81 -19.49
C LEU A 90 23.43 -95.94 -19.83
N ALA A 91 22.16 -95.82 -19.44
CA ALA A 91 21.11 -96.77 -19.78
C ALA A 91 20.90 -96.84 -21.30
N LYS A 92 20.75 -95.68 -21.97
CA LYS A 92 20.64 -95.59 -23.43
C LYS A 92 21.85 -96.18 -24.14
N ARG A 93 23.08 -95.93 -23.65
CA ARG A 93 24.30 -96.53 -24.21
C ARG A 93 24.29 -98.06 -24.06
N ARG A 94 23.90 -98.58 -22.90
CA ARG A 94 23.79 -100.03 -22.68
C ARG A 94 22.76 -100.64 -23.63
N GLU A 95 21.58 -100.04 -23.73
CA GLU A 95 20.51 -100.49 -24.62
C GLU A 95 20.91 -100.42 -26.11
N GLN A 96 21.59 -99.34 -26.53
CA GLN A 96 22.11 -99.24 -27.89
C GLN A 96 23.16 -100.32 -28.18
N LEU A 97 24.04 -100.62 -27.23
CA LEU A 97 25.03 -101.68 -27.38
C LEU A 97 24.38 -103.06 -27.43
N THR A 98 23.37 -103.33 -26.59
CA THR A 98 22.64 -104.61 -26.65
C THR A 98 21.88 -104.74 -27.97
N LEU A 99 21.17 -103.70 -28.39
CA LEU A 99 20.42 -103.68 -29.64
C LEU A 99 21.34 -103.84 -30.85
N ARG A 100 22.51 -103.19 -30.84
CA ARG A 100 23.53 -103.34 -31.88
C ARG A 100 24.07 -104.77 -31.93
N ASN A 101 24.40 -105.36 -30.79
CA ASN A 101 24.89 -106.75 -30.73
C ASN A 101 23.83 -107.74 -31.22
N ASP A 102 22.57 -107.56 -30.81
CA ASP A 102 21.44 -108.37 -31.25
C ASP A 102 21.20 -108.22 -32.74
N TRP A 103 21.24 -106.98 -33.24
CA TRP A 103 21.12 -106.67 -34.66
C TRP A 103 22.25 -107.30 -35.47
N ASP A 104 23.50 -107.15 -35.03
CA ASP A 104 24.66 -107.74 -35.71
C ASP A 104 24.55 -109.28 -35.72
N HIS A 105 24.07 -109.89 -34.63
CA HIS A 105 23.85 -111.34 -34.55
C HIS A 105 22.72 -111.83 -35.46
N GLN A 106 21.59 -111.11 -35.49
CA GLN A 106 20.46 -111.40 -36.37
C GLN A 106 20.84 -111.17 -37.84
N THR A 107 21.58 -110.12 -38.14
CA THR A 107 22.05 -109.79 -39.49
C THR A 107 23.02 -110.86 -39.98
N ALA A 108 23.92 -111.35 -39.13
CA ALA A 108 24.80 -112.47 -39.47
C ALA A 108 24.02 -113.76 -39.76
N LYS A 109 23.02 -114.11 -38.93
CA LYS A 109 22.14 -115.26 -39.18
C LYS A 109 21.33 -115.12 -40.47
N ALA A 110 20.73 -113.95 -40.68
CA ALA A 110 19.97 -113.65 -41.89
C ALA A 110 20.85 -113.69 -43.14
N PHE A 111 22.07 -113.15 -43.06
CA PHE A 111 23.04 -113.18 -44.16
C PHE A 111 23.46 -114.62 -44.50
N GLN A 112 23.69 -115.48 -43.50
CA GLN A 112 23.97 -116.90 -43.72
C GLN A 112 22.79 -117.64 -44.35
N ALA A 113 21.57 -117.45 -43.85
CA ALA A 113 20.36 -118.03 -44.43
C ALA A 113 20.11 -117.54 -45.86
N ARG A 114 20.34 -116.25 -46.14
CA ARG A 114 20.18 -115.65 -47.46
C ARG A 114 21.26 -116.14 -48.43
N LYS A 115 22.49 -116.36 -47.96
CA LYS A 115 23.58 -116.96 -48.76
C LYS A 115 23.26 -118.40 -49.15
N GLN A 116 22.67 -119.18 -48.24
CA GLN A 116 22.18 -120.54 -48.54
C GLN A 116 21.01 -120.53 -49.54
N ALA A 117 20.03 -119.64 -49.35
CA ALA A 117 18.88 -119.51 -50.25
C ALA A 117 19.23 -118.93 -51.63
N ALA A 118 20.22 -118.03 -51.71
CA ALA A 118 20.72 -117.46 -52.96
C ALA A 118 21.55 -118.49 -53.75
N ALA A 119 22.25 -119.40 -53.08
CA ALA A 119 22.94 -120.51 -53.74
C ALA A 119 21.96 -121.46 -54.48
N MET A 120 20.70 -121.54 -54.04
CA MET A 120 19.64 -122.31 -54.72
C MET A 120 18.93 -121.55 -55.86
N ARG A 121 19.01 -120.21 -55.90
CA ARG A 121 18.36 -119.36 -56.91
C ARG A 121 19.36 -118.81 -57.93
N LYS A 122 20.16 -119.70 -58.54
CA LYS A 122 21.23 -119.29 -59.48
C LYS A 122 20.75 -119.04 -60.92
N GLU A 123 19.51 -119.36 -61.25
CA GLU A 123 18.94 -119.07 -62.57
C GLU A 123 17.88 -117.98 -62.44
N GLY A 124 18.07 -116.87 -63.16
CA GLY A 124 17.15 -115.74 -63.16
C GLY A 124 15.85 -116.13 -63.86
N ILE A 125 14.72 -115.95 -63.16
CA ILE A 125 13.39 -116.13 -63.72
C ILE A 125 13.04 -114.87 -64.52
N ASP A 126 12.60 -115.02 -65.76
CA ASP A 126 12.07 -113.93 -66.58
C ASP A 126 10.58 -113.71 -66.23
N PRO A 127 10.23 -112.66 -65.45
CA PRO A 127 8.91 -112.50 -64.87
C PRO A 127 7.83 -112.19 -65.92
N ASP A 128 8.21 -111.66 -67.10
CA ASP A 128 7.27 -111.34 -68.17
C ASP A 128 6.80 -112.58 -68.95
N ARG A 129 7.53 -113.71 -68.83
CA ARG A 129 7.17 -114.99 -69.43
C ARG A 129 6.41 -115.93 -68.49
N CYS A 130 6.25 -115.56 -67.23
CA CYS A 130 5.57 -116.38 -66.23
C CYS A 130 4.04 -116.19 -66.26
N ALA A 131 3.29 -117.26 -66.02
CA ALA A 131 1.83 -117.19 -65.86
C ALA A 131 1.46 -116.41 -64.59
N GLN A 132 0.31 -115.73 -64.58
CA GLN A 132 -0.16 -114.92 -63.44
C GLN A 132 -0.20 -115.71 -62.11
N GLY A 133 -0.48 -117.02 -62.14
CA GLY A 133 -0.48 -117.87 -60.93
C GLY A 133 0.90 -118.17 -60.34
N ALA A 134 1.99 -117.90 -61.06
CA ALA A 134 3.36 -118.09 -60.57
C ALA A 134 3.82 -116.96 -59.63
N ALA A 135 3.04 -115.88 -59.52
CA ALA A 135 3.28 -114.75 -58.61
C ALA A 135 4.69 -114.15 -58.70
N GLN A 136 5.26 -114.09 -59.92
CA GLN A 136 6.60 -113.54 -60.19
C GLN A 136 6.59 -112.07 -60.62
N LYS A 137 5.40 -111.51 -60.94
CA LYS A 137 5.20 -110.11 -61.32
C LYS A 137 3.94 -109.59 -60.64
N PHE A 138 4.03 -108.44 -59.98
CA PHE A 138 2.89 -107.77 -59.36
C PHE A 138 2.76 -106.35 -59.91
N ASP A 139 1.56 -105.92 -60.30
CA ASP A 139 1.35 -104.56 -60.83
C ASP A 139 1.55 -103.44 -59.78
N GLY A 140 1.59 -103.80 -58.49
CA GLY A 140 1.98 -102.89 -57.42
C GLY A 140 3.50 -102.66 -57.30
N GLU A 141 4.32 -103.52 -57.94
CA GLU A 141 5.77 -103.36 -58.00
C GLU A 141 6.13 -102.38 -59.12
N ASP A 142 6.05 -101.09 -58.78
CA ASP A 142 6.37 -100.00 -59.68
C ASP A 142 7.88 -99.92 -59.98
N ILE A 143 8.30 -100.56 -61.08
CA ILE A 143 9.70 -100.55 -61.54
C ILE A 143 10.18 -99.11 -61.82
N ALA A 144 9.27 -98.21 -62.20
CA ALA A 144 9.56 -96.81 -62.51
C ALA A 144 9.41 -95.87 -61.29
N GLN A 145 9.28 -96.39 -60.07
CA GLN A 145 9.05 -95.59 -58.86
C GLN A 145 10.10 -94.49 -58.69
N LEU A 146 11.37 -94.82 -58.92
CA LEU A 146 12.47 -93.85 -58.79
C LEU A 146 12.35 -92.71 -59.80
N GLU A 147 12.01 -93.00 -61.05
CA GLU A 147 11.82 -91.98 -62.09
C GLU A 147 10.56 -91.13 -61.82
N ARG A 148 9.47 -91.74 -61.33
CA ARG A 148 8.27 -91.01 -60.90
C ARG A 148 8.57 -90.05 -59.75
N ILE A 149 9.26 -90.51 -58.71
CA ILE A 149 9.66 -89.68 -57.57
C ILE A 149 10.58 -88.55 -58.04
N ARG A 150 11.53 -88.84 -58.94
CA ARG A 150 12.41 -87.84 -59.53
C ARG A 150 11.63 -86.75 -60.28
N LEU A 151 10.66 -87.13 -61.11
CA LEU A 151 9.81 -86.18 -61.85
C LEU A 151 8.93 -85.35 -60.91
N GLN A 152 8.32 -85.97 -59.90
CA GLN A 152 7.54 -85.26 -58.87
C GLN A 152 8.41 -84.26 -58.09
N ALA A 153 9.61 -84.65 -57.69
CA ALA A 153 10.56 -83.76 -57.02
C ALA A 153 10.97 -82.57 -57.93
N MET A 154 11.16 -82.82 -59.23
CA MET A 154 11.46 -81.76 -60.19
C MET A 154 10.27 -80.80 -60.37
N GLN A 155 9.04 -81.32 -60.43
CA GLN A 155 7.83 -80.49 -60.48
C GLN A 155 7.65 -79.65 -59.22
N MET A 156 7.81 -80.26 -58.03
CA MET A 156 7.77 -79.52 -56.76
C MET A 156 8.82 -78.41 -56.73
N LYS A 157 10.06 -78.73 -57.12
CA LYS A 157 11.13 -77.73 -57.20
C LYS A 157 10.76 -76.58 -58.14
N GLN A 158 10.22 -76.86 -59.32
CA GLN A 158 9.80 -75.83 -60.26
C GLN A 158 8.66 -74.96 -59.71
N TRP A 159 7.67 -75.56 -59.04
CA TRP A 159 6.58 -74.82 -58.42
C TRP A 159 7.06 -73.96 -57.25
N SER A 160 7.94 -74.48 -56.40
CA SER A 160 8.55 -73.70 -55.32
C SER A 160 9.35 -72.52 -55.87
N ILE A 161 10.14 -72.71 -56.93
CA ILE A 161 10.89 -71.62 -57.57
C ILE A 161 9.94 -70.55 -58.11
N LYS A 162 8.87 -70.95 -58.83
CA LYS A 162 7.87 -70.01 -59.34
C LYS A 162 7.19 -69.24 -58.22
N LYS A 163 6.83 -69.92 -57.12
CA LYS A 163 6.15 -69.29 -55.98
C LYS A 163 7.05 -68.31 -55.24
N MET A 164 8.31 -68.68 -55.03
CA MET A 164 9.31 -67.77 -54.45
C MET A 164 9.53 -66.53 -55.32
N ALA A 165 9.57 -66.70 -56.65
CA ALA A 165 9.71 -65.56 -57.57
C ALA A 165 8.49 -64.64 -57.55
N GLU A 166 7.27 -65.19 -57.51
CA GLU A 166 6.03 -64.44 -57.38
C GLU A 166 5.98 -63.66 -56.06
N GLU A 167 6.35 -64.30 -54.95
CA GLU A 167 6.41 -63.67 -53.63
C GLU A 167 7.48 -62.56 -53.58
N ALA A 168 8.66 -62.80 -54.16
CA ALA A 168 9.71 -61.78 -54.26
C ALA A 168 9.23 -60.56 -55.06
N GLN A 169 8.54 -60.78 -56.19
CA GLN A 169 7.99 -59.69 -56.99
C GLN A 169 6.89 -58.93 -56.23
N ARG A 170 6.00 -59.64 -55.54
CA ARG A 170 4.96 -59.02 -54.72
C ARG A 170 5.57 -58.16 -53.61
N ASN A 171 6.55 -58.69 -52.90
CA ASN A 171 7.27 -57.97 -51.85
C ASN A 171 8.02 -56.75 -52.40
N ALA A 172 8.59 -56.83 -53.60
CA ALA A 172 9.22 -55.69 -54.26
C ALA A 172 8.20 -54.59 -54.61
N ASN A 173 7.04 -54.98 -55.14
CA ASN A 173 5.96 -54.05 -55.44
C ASN A 173 5.41 -53.38 -54.17
N GLU A 174 5.17 -54.15 -53.11
CA GLU A 174 4.71 -53.62 -51.81
C GLU A 174 5.73 -52.66 -51.18
N LYS A 175 7.03 -52.96 -51.28
CA LYS A 175 8.07 -52.03 -50.84
C LYS A 175 8.12 -50.75 -51.68
N ALA A 176 7.95 -50.86 -52.99
CA ALA A 176 7.93 -49.70 -53.88
C ALA A 176 6.73 -48.79 -53.60
N THR A 177 5.54 -49.36 -53.36
CA THR A 177 4.34 -48.57 -53.00
C THR A 177 4.49 -47.93 -51.62
N GLN A 178 5.03 -48.65 -50.63
CA GLN A 178 5.34 -48.08 -49.32
C GLN A 178 6.35 -46.94 -49.43
N ALA A 179 7.42 -47.09 -50.21
CA ALA A 179 8.41 -46.04 -50.41
C ALA A 179 7.80 -44.80 -51.07
N ALA A 180 6.94 -44.97 -52.08
CA ALA A 180 6.24 -43.87 -52.72
C ALA A 180 5.29 -43.14 -51.75
N TYR A 181 4.56 -43.89 -50.92
CA TYR A 181 3.68 -43.32 -49.90
C TYR A 181 4.46 -42.54 -48.85
N MET A 182 5.59 -43.08 -48.36
CA MET A 182 6.44 -42.38 -47.40
C MET A 182 7.02 -41.09 -48.00
N ALA A 183 7.44 -41.10 -49.27
CA ALA A 183 7.89 -39.89 -49.94
C ALA A 183 6.80 -38.81 -49.99
N GLN A 184 5.55 -39.19 -50.31
CA GLN A 184 4.42 -38.26 -50.28
C GLN A 184 4.14 -37.71 -48.88
N LEU A 185 4.23 -38.52 -47.84
CA LEU A 185 4.08 -38.05 -46.46
C LEU A 185 5.14 -37.02 -46.10
N PHE A 186 6.40 -37.25 -46.48
CA PHE A 186 7.47 -36.27 -46.25
C PHE A 186 7.22 -34.95 -46.98
N GLU A 187 6.72 -35.00 -48.23
CA GLU A 187 6.35 -33.78 -48.97
C GLU A 187 5.21 -33.01 -48.26
N ILE A 188 4.19 -33.73 -47.75
CA ILE A 188 3.09 -33.13 -46.99
C ILE A 188 3.62 -32.49 -45.70
N GLU A 189 4.47 -33.18 -44.95
CA GLU A 189 5.07 -32.65 -43.71
C GLU A 189 5.89 -31.39 -43.97
N GLN A 190 6.69 -31.36 -45.04
CA GLN A 190 7.45 -30.18 -45.44
C GLN A 190 6.52 -29.01 -45.77
N LEU A 191 5.47 -29.25 -46.57
CA LEU A 191 4.49 -28.21 -46.91
C LEU A 191 3.77 -27.69 -45.66
N MET A 192 3.39 -28.57 -44.74
CA MET A 192 2.79 -28.18 -43.47
C MET A 192 3.72 -27.31 -42.64
N GLU A 193 4.99 -27.68 -42.54
CA GLU A 193 5.98 -26.89 -41.80
C GLU A 193 6.19 -25.50 -42.42
N GLU A 194 6.25 -25.40 -43.75
CA GLU A 194 6.33 -24.13 -44.47
C GLU A 194 5.10 -23.25 -44.21
N LEU A 195 3.89 -23.82 -44.27
CA LEU A 195 2.66 -23.12 -43.95
C LEU A 195 2.62 -22.64 -42.50
N HIS A 196 3.06 -23.47 -41.55
CA HIS A 196 3.14 -23.10 -40.14
C HIS A 196 4.11 -21.93 -39.93
N ARG A 197 5.33 -22.02 -40.48
CA ARG A 197 6.32 -20.94 -40.41
C ARG A 197 5.81 -19.66 -41.08
N GLY A 198 5.08 -19.78 -42.19
CA GLY A 198 4.44 -18.64 -42.87
C GLY A 198 3.42 -17.96 -41.98
N ASN A 199 2.50 -18.73 -41.38
CA ASN A 199 1.45 -18.22 -40.50
C ASN A 199 2.04 -17.55 -39.24
N GLU A 200 3.08 -18.13 -38.65
CA GLU A 200 3.78 -17.54 -37.51
C GLU A 200 4.40 -16.18 -37.85
N ARG A 201 5.02 -16.06 -39.04
CA ARG A 201 5.56 -14.78 -39.52
C ARG A 201 4.46 -13.74 -39.70
N GLU A 202 3.35 -14.10 -40.35
CA GLU A 202 2.22 -13.19 -40.54
C GLU A 202 1.62 -12.73 -39.21
N ARG A 203 1.43 -13.64 -38.25
CA ARG A 203 0.97 -13.30 -36.90
C ARG A 203 1.94 -12.37 -36.18
N ALA A 204 3.25 -12.61 -36.33
CA ALA A 204 4.27 -11.76 -35.72
C ALA A 204 4.25 -10.34 -36.33
N VAL A 205 4.10 -10.22 -37.66
CA VAL A 205 3.96 -8.93 -38.33
C VAL A 205 2.70 -8.21 -37.87
N ALA A 206 1.54 -8.87 -37.89
CA ALA A 206 0.28 -8.28 -37.45
C ALA A 206 0.33 -7.82 -35.98
N SER A 207 0.94 -8.63 -35.10
CA SER A 207 1.14 -8.27 -33.69
C SER A 207 2.05 -7.04 -33.53
N ALA A 208 3.14 -6.98 -34.31
CA ALA A 208 4.05 -5.83 -34.30
C ALA A 208 3.37 -4.55 -34.80
N GLU A 209 2.52 -4.65 -35.84
CA GLU A 209 1.73 -3.53 -36.35
C GLU A 209 0.72 -3.02 -35.33
N ILE A 210 -0.04 -3.91 -34.69
CA ILE A 210 -0.97 -3.56 -33.61
C ILE A 210 -0.21 -2.90 -32.45
N SER A 211 0.95 -3.44 -32.07
CA SER A 211 1.77 -2.85 -31.01
C SER A 211 2.23 -1.43 -31.36
N ARG A 212 2.71 -1.21 -32.59
CA ARG A 212 3.10 0.13 -33.07
C ARG A 212 1.92 1.10 -33.08
N PHE A 213 0.76 0.66 -33.56
CA PHE A 213 -0.46 1.47 -33.55
C PHE A 213 -0.87 1.85 -32.13
N ASN A 214 -0.89 0.90 -31.19
CA ASN A 214 -1.22 1.16 -29.79
C ASN A 214 -0.22 2.13 -29.12
N GLN A 215 1.07 2.02 -29.46
CA GLN A 215 2.09 2.97 -28.98
C GLN A 215 1.84 4.39 -29.51
N GLN A 216 1.50 4.53 -30.80
CA GLN A 216 1.16 5.81 -31.40
C GLN A 216 -0.10 6.40 -30.77
N LEU A 217 -1.14 5.59 -30.57
CA LEU A 217 -2.38 6.01 -29.93
C LEU A 217 -2.13 6.48 -28.49
N LEU A 218 -1.33 5.75 -27.72
CA LEU A 218 -0.96 6.15 -26.36
C LEU A 218 -0.17 7.46 -26.33
N ALA A 219 0.75 7.66 -27.27
CA ALA A 219 1.50 8.91 -27.40
C ALA A 219 0.57 10.09 -27.73
N GLN A 220 -0.39 9.90 -28.64
CA GLN A 220 -1.40 10.91 -28.96
C GLN A 220 -2.27 11.26 -27.74
N GLN A 221 -2.73 10.26 -26.99
CA GLN A 221 -3.51 10.48 -25.77
C GLN A 221 -2.72 11.26 -24.71
N ARG A 222 -1.45 10.91 -24.50
CA ARG A 222 -0.57 11.64 -23.58
C ARG A 222 -0.39 13.10 -24.00
N GLN A 223 -0.18 13.35 -25.29
CA GLN A 223 -0.03 14.72 -25.79
C GLN A 223 -1.34 15.51 -25.62
N ALA A 224 -2.48 14.88 -25.91
CA ALA A 224 -3.79 15.51 -25.69
C ALA A 224 -4.03 15.85 -24.22
N GLU A 225 -3.64 14.96 -23.29
CA GLU A 225 -3.76 15.21 -21.85
C GLU A 225 -2.83 16.34 -21.39
N ILE A 226 -1.59 16.40 -21.88
CA ILE A 226 -0.66 17.50 -21.60
C ILE A 226 -1.26 18.82 -22.09
N ASN A 227 -1.76 18.87 -23.33
CA ASN A 227 -2.38 20.06 -23.90
C ASN A 227 -3.62 20.48 -23.10
N ARG A 228 -4.46 19.52 -22.68
CA ARG A 228 -5.64 19.79 -21.84
C ARG A 228 -5.24 20.40 -20.50
N ARG A 229 -4.22 19.83 -19.83
CA ARG A 229 -3.71 20.37 -18.56
C ARG A 229 -3.12 21.78 -18.73
N GLN A 230 -2.45 22.05 -19.85
CA GLN A 230 -1.95 23.40 -20.16
C GLN A 230 -3.11 24.38 -20.34
N GLN A 231 -4.15 24.00 -21.09
CA GLN A 231 -5.35 24.81 -21.26
C GLN A 231 -6.07 25.06 -19.93
N GLU A 232 -6.25 24.02 -19.11
CA GLU A 232 -6.81 24.14 -17.75
C GLU A 232 -5.99 25.13 -16.92
N GLN A 233 -4.65 25.03 -16.92
CA GLN A 233 -3.79 25.98 -16.21
C GLN A 233 -3.89 27.42 -16.72
N GLU A 234 -4.00 27.61 -18.04
CA GLU A 234 -4.18 28.92 -18.65
C GLU A 234 -5.57 29.52 -18.33
N GLU A 235 -6.59 28.69 -18.24
CA GLU A 235 -7.94 29.09 -17.83
C GLU A 235 -7.97 29.43 -16.35
N ASP A 236 -7.41 28.60 -15.49
CA ASP A 236 -7.28 28.84 -14.05
C ASP A 236 -6.51 30.14 -13.77
N ALA A 237 -5.38 30.36 -14.45
CA ALA A 237 -4.58 31.57 -14.30
C ALA A 237 -5.37 32.81 -14.74
N ARG A 238 -6.14 32.71 -15.84
CA ARG A 238 -7.03 33.78 -16.29
C ARG A 238 -8.15 34.05 -15.29
N GLU A 239 -8.78 33.02 -14.74
CA GLU A 239 -9.82 33.15 -13.72
C GLU A 239 -9.28 33.83 -12.46
N ILE A 240 -8.11 33.41 -11.96
CA ILE A 240 -7.44 34.03 -10.82
C ILE A 240 -7.19 35.51 -11.10
N GLN A 241 -6.64 35.85 -12.28
CA GLN A 241 -6.35 37.23 -12.64
C GLN A 241 -7.63 38.08 -12.70
N LEU A 242 -8.68 37.58 -13.35
CA LEU A 242 -9.97 38.26 -13.44
C LEU A 242 -10.62 38.43 -12.07
N THR A 243 -10.48 37.43 -11.19
CA THR A 243 -11.00 37.48 -9.83
C THR A 243 -10.26 38.51 -8.98
N LEU A 244 -8.92 38.57 -9.08
CA LEU A 244 -8.12 39.58 -8.39
C LEU A 244 -8.41 41.00 -8.89
N GLN A 245 -8.66 41.16 -10.19
CA GLN A 245 -9.06 42.43 -10.81
C GLN A 245 -10.54 42.76 -10.60
N SER A 246 -11.33 41.82 -10.09
CA SER A 246 -12.74 42.04 -9.83
C SER A 246 -12.91 43.09 -8.75
N ASN A 247 -13.80 44.05 -9.01
CA ASN A 247 -14.12 45.12 -8.09
C ASN A 247 -14.63 44.61 -6.72
N LEU A 248 -15.13 43.37 -6.66
CA LEU A 248 -15.55 42.74 -5.41
C LEU A 248 -14.35 42.44 -4.51
N VAL A 249 -13.30 41.81 -5.04
CA VAL A 249 -12.11 41.40 -4.27
C VAL A 249 -11.19 42.58 -4.01
N SER A 250 -11.00 43.47 -5.01
CA SER A 250 -10.17 44.67 -4.86
C SER A 250 -10.84 45.76 -4.02
N GLU A 251 -12.08 45.53 -3.58
CA GLU A 251 -12.95 46.47 -2.88
C GLU A 251 -12.96 47.89 -3.47
N ASN A 252 -12.97 48.00 -4.80
CA ASN A 252 -12.77 49.27 -5.49
C ASN A 252 -13.76 50.37 -5.00
N PRO A 253 -13.30 51.51 -4.45
CA PRO A 253 -14.17 52.58 -3.94
C PRO A 253 -15.00 53.25 -5.04
N ASP A 254 -14.57 53.17 -6.29
CA ASP A 254 -15.28 53.78 -7.43
C ASP A 254 -16.64 53.13 -7.71
N GLN A 255 -16.90 51.92 -7.16
CA GLN A 255 -18.22 51.28 -7.24
C GLN A 255 -19.33 52.09 -6.56
N ALA A 256 -18.98 52.96 -5.61
CA ALA A 256 -19.92 53.86 -4.95
C ALA A 256 -20.25 55.11 -5.79
N SER A 257 -19.52 55.36 -6.88
CA SER A 257 -19.76 56.51 -7.76
C SER A 257 -21.00 56.34 -8.63
N LEU A 258 -21.73 57.43 -8.85
CA LEU A 258 -22.77 57.49 -9.87
C LEU A 258 -22.19 58.10 -11.16
N PRO A 259 -22.55 57.58 -12.34
CA PRO A 259 -22.12 58.17 -13.60
C PRO A 259 -22.49 59.67 -13.69
N GLY A 260 -21.50 60.51 -13.95
CA GLY A 260 -21.70 61.95 -14.15
C GLY A 260 -21.88 62.80 -12.88
N VAL A 261 -21.77 62.21 -11.68
CA VAL A 261 -21.88 62.96 -10.40
C VAL A 261 -20.61 62.77 -9.57
N PRO A 262 -19.98 63.85 -9.07
CA PRO A 262 -18.84 63.74 -8.17
C PRO A 262 -19.17 62.97 -6.90
N LEU A 263 -18.23 62.13 -6.44
CA LEU A 263 -18.37 61.27 -5.26
C LEU A 263 -18.70 62.05 -3.98
N ASP A 264 -18.28 63.31 -3.90
CA ASP A 264 -18.50 64.20 -2.75
C ASP A 264 -19.97 64.65 -2.60
N HIS A 265 -20.79 64.55 -3.65
CA HIS A 265 -22.16 65.05 -3.63
C HIS A 265 -23.21 63.95 -3.49
N ARG A 266 -23.04 62.83 -4.21
CA ARG A 266 -24.00 61.73 -4.18
C ARG A 266 -23.28 60.40 -4.40
N ILE A 267 -23.60 59.45 -3.54
CA ILE A 267 -23.05 58.10 -3.55
C ILE A 267 -24.15 57.06 -3.76
N ARG A 268 -23.78 55.91 -4.31
CA ARG A 268 -24.63 54.74 -4.36
C ARG A 268 -24.64 54.07 -2.99
N VAL A 269 -25.80 54.04 -2.34
CA VAL A 269 -25.95 53.60 -0.95
C VAL A 269 -25.52 52.14 -0.76
N ASP A 270 -25.89 51.24 -1.67
CA ASP A 270 -25.60 49.80 -1.54
C ASP A 270 -24.10 49.46 -1.55
N HIS A 271 -23.26 50.32 -2.15
CA HIS A 271 -21.82 50.08 -2.35
C HIS A 271 -20.96 51.05 -1.54
N TRP A 272 -21.55 51.77 -0.59
CA TRP A 272 -20.82 52.72 0.25
C TRP A 272 -19.98 51.99 1.31
N LYS A 273 -18.68 52.26 1.32
CA LYS A 273 -17.69 51.61 2.21
C LYS A 273 -16.99 52.58 3.18
N GLY A 274 -17.60 53.74 3.44
CA GLY A 274 -17.07 54.76 4.34
C GLY A 274 -16.41 55.94 3.62
N LEU A 275 -15.65 56.74 4.38
CA LEU A 275 -14.99 57.96 3.89
C LEU A 275 -13.63 57.64 3.28
N SER A 276 -13.24 58.39 2.24
CA SER A 276 -11.90 58.31 1.68
C SER A 276 -10.84 58.73 2.71
N GLY A 277 -9.63 58.16 2.61
CA GLY A 277 -8.52 58.53 3.49
C GLY A 277 -8.20 60.03 3.46
N GLU A 278 -8.39 60.69 2.32
CA GLU A 278 -8.22 62.14 2.20
C GLU A 278 -9.31 62.93 2.93
N GLN A 279 -10.57 62.50 2.80
CA GLN A 279 -11.71 63.10 3.49
C GLN A 279 -11.55 62.93 5.01
N THR A 280 -11.16 61.74 5.48
CA THR A 280 -10.88 61.48 6.90
C THR A 280 -9.77 62.39 7.42
N LYS A 281 -8.66 62.55 6.67
CA LYS A 281 -7.58 63.49 7.03
C LYS A 281 -8.08 64.93 7.10
N ARG A 282 -8.96 65.36 6.18
CA ARG A 282 -9.54 66.71 6.18
C ARG A 282 -10.35 66.96 7.46
N TYR A 283 -11.21 66.01 7.86
CA TYR A 283 -11.99 66.13 9.09
C TYR A 283 -11.12 66.11 10.35
N LEU A 284 -10.08 65.28 10.38
CA LEU A 284 -9.13 65.28 11.50
C LEU A 284 -8.43 66.63 11.64
N ARG A 285 -7.99 67.24 10.54
CA ARG A 285 -7.41 68.60 10.57
C ARG A 285 -8.42 69.64 11.07
N GLN A 286 -9.67 69.58 10.60
CA GLN A 286 -10.73 70.48 11.07
C GLN A 286 -10.99 70.32 12.57
N ASN A 287 -10.99 69.08 13.09
CA ASN A 287 -11.11 68.83 14.52
C ASN A 287 -9.94 69.41 15.31
N ASP A 288 -8.71 69.26 14.82
CA ASP A 288 -7.52 69.85 15.43
C ASP A 288 -7.63 71.39 15.49
N ASP A 289 -8.11 72.01 14.41
CA ASP A 289 -8.32 73.46 14.36
C ASP A 289 -9.41 73.92 15.34
N ILE A 290 -10.53 73.19 15.44
CA ILE A 290 -11.58 73.47 16.43
C ILE A 290 -11.05 73.35 17.86
N LEU A 291 -10.20 72.34 18.14
CA LEU A 291 -9.59 72.17 19.45
C LEU A 291 -8.63 73.32 19.78
N ARG A 292 -7.83 73.78 18.80
CA ARG A 292 -6.96 74.95 18.96
C ARG A 292 -7.76 76.23 19.22
N GLU A 293 -8.83 76.46 18.48
CA GLU A 293 -9.71 77.62 18.69
C GLU A 293 -10.36 77.59 20.07
N LYS A 294 -10.86 76.44 20.52
CA LYS A 294 -11.41 76.28 21.88
C LYS A 294 -10.36 76.55 22.95
N ALA A 295 -9.15 76.03 22.78
CA ALA A 295 -8.05 76.30 23.71
C ALA A 295 -7.70 77.79 23.77
N CYS A 296 -7.66 78.47 22.62
CA CYS A 296 -7.42 79.91 22.53
C CYS A 296 -8.54 80.71 23.23
N LYS A 297 -9.81 80.34 23.03
CA LYS A 297 -10.94 80.98 23.73
C LYS A 297 -10.87 80.81 25.24
N ILE A 298 -10.59 79.60 25.73
CA ILE A 298 -10.42 79.34 27.17
C ILE A 298 -9.26 80.17 27.74
N GLN A 299 -8.17 80.31 27.00
CA GLN A 299 -7.04 81.13 27.43
C GLN A 299 -7.40 82.63 27.46
N GLN A 300 -8.11 83.14 26.46
CA GLN A 300 -8.62 84.52 26.45
C GLN A 300 -9.60 84.79 27.60
N GLU A 301 -10.51 83.86 27.89
CA GLU A 301 -11.44 83.96 29.03
C GLU A 301 -10.67 83.97 30.37
N ARG A 302 -9.63 83.15 30.52
CA ARG A 302 -8.76 83.16 31.71
C ARG A 302 -8.03 84.49 31.86
N GLU A 303 -7.45 85.02 30.79
CA GLU A 303 -6.77 86.32 30.81
C GLU A 303 -7.74 87.48 31.12
N GLN A 304 -8.98 87.41 30.61
CA GLN A 304 -10.03 88.37 30.95
C GLN A 304 -10.41 88.28 32.42
N ALA A 305 -10.66 87.06 32.94
CA ALA A 305 -10.96 86.85 34.36
C ALA A 305 -9.81 87.29 35.29
N GLU A 306 -8.56 87.09 34.89
CA GLU A 306 -7.40 87.57 35.64
C GLU A 306 -7.33 89.10 35.64
N LYS A 307 -7.55 89.77 34.50
CA LYS A 307 -7.63 91.24 34.43
C LYS A 307 -8.78 91.78 35.26
N GLU A 308 -9.95 91.16 35.20
CA GLU A 308 -11.10 91.52 36.05
C GLU A 308 -10.77 91.35 37.54
N SER A 309 -10.11 90.25 37.92
CA SER A 309 -9.67 90.03 39.31
C SER A 309 -8.64 91.07 39.76
N GLN A 310 -7.68 91.43 38.90
CA GLN A 310 -6.72 92.50 39.18
C GLN A 310 -7.42 93.85 39.36
N ASN A 311 -8.30 94.23 38.44
CA ASN A 311 -9.10 95.46 38.53
C ASN A 311 -9.96 95.49 39.81
N GLN A 312 -10.59 94.37 40.19
CA GLN A 312 -11.35 94.26 41.43
C GLN A 312 -10.44 94.43 42.67
N ARG A 313 -9.25 93.84 42.69
CA ARG A 313 -8.28 94.00 43.79
C ARG A 313 -7.78 95.44 43.89
N GLU A 314 -7.52 96.10 42.77
CA GLU A 314 -7.12 97.51 42.75
C GLU A 314 -8.24 98.42 43.27
N LEU A 315 -9.49 98.18 42.84
CA LEU A 315 -10.66 98.88 43.35
C LEU A 315 -10.83 98.68 44.87
N GLN A 316 -10.71 97.44 45.35
CA GLN A 316 -10.77 97.12 46.78
C GLN A 316 -9.66 97.82 47.57
N ARG A 317 -8.43 97.88 47.04
CA ARG A 317 -7.32 98.63 47.66
C ARG A 317 -7.61 100.13 47.72
N ALA A 318 -8.13 100.70 46.63
CA ALA A 318 -8.49 102.12 46.59
C ALA A 318 -9.60 102.44 47.60
N LEU A 319 -10.63 101.60 47.69
CA LEU A 319 -11.70 101.72 48.70
C LEU A 319 -11.13 101.64 50.13
N ALA A 320 -10.29 100.65 50.43
CA ALA A 320 -9.67 100.52 51.75
C ALA A 320 -8.80 101.73 52.13
N MET A 321 -8.07 102.31 51.17
CA MET A 321 -7.28 103.53 51.39
C MET A 321 -8.16 104.76 51.66
N GLU A 322 -9.26 104.91 50.93
CA GLU A 322 -10.23 105.98 51.19
C GLU A 322 -10.94 105.82 52.53
N GLU A 323 -11.31 104.59 52.91
CA GLU A 323 -11.84 104.29 54.25
C GLU A 323 -10.83 104.68 55.34
N TYR A 324 -9.56 104.29 55.19
CA TYR A 324 -8.50 104.65 56.14
C TYR A 324 -8.30 106.17 56.25
N ARG A 325 -8.27 106.90 55.12
CA ARG A 325 -8.19 108.38 55.11
C ARG A 325 -9.39 109.02 55.80
N THR A 326 -10.57 108.45 55.63
CA THR A 326 -11.80 108.95 56.26
C THR A 326 -11.77 108.71 57.77
N GLN A 327 -11.29 107.55 58.22
CA GLN A 327 -11.05 107.28 59.64
C GLN A 327 -10.01 108.24 60.25
N GLN A 328 -8.90 108.51 59.56
CA GLN A 328 -7.90 109.48 60.02
C GLN A 328 -8.47 110.90 60.16
N ARG A 329 -9.28 111.34 59.20
CA ARG A 329 -9.98 112.65 59.31
C ARG A 329 -10.91 112.68 60.52
N GLN A 330 -11.65 111.60 60.78
CA GLN A 330 -12.52 111.51 61.96
C GLN A 330 -11.73 111.50 63.27
N THR A 331 -10.58 110.84 63.35
CA THR A 331 -9.74 110.86 64.56
C THR A 331 -9.11 112.23 64.78
N GLN A 332 -8.62 112.91 63.72
CA GLN A 332 -8.14 114.29 63.82
C GLN A 332 -9.23 115.24 64.31
N LEU A 333 -10.44 115.17 63.73
CA LEU A 333 -11.57 115.97 64.18
C LEU A 333 -11.89 115.73 65.67
N LYS A 334 -11.84 114.46 66.13
CA LYS A 334 -12.03 114.13 67.55
C LYS A 334 -10.94 114.73 68.45
N LEU A 335 -9.68 114.74 68.00
CA LEU A 335 -8.57 115.34 68.74
C LEU A 335 -8.72 116.87 68.80
N ASP A 336 -9.07 117.52 67.70
CA ASP A 336 -9.30 118.97 67.64
C ASP A 336 -10.47 119.38 68.56
N ILE A 337 -11.58 118.64 68.52
CA ILE A 337 -12.70 118.85 69.44
C ILE A 337 -12.24 118.73 70.90
N ARG A 338 -11.43 117.72 71.23
CA ARG A 338 -10.89 117.55 72.59
C ARG A 338 -10.00 118.74 73.01
N ALA A 339 -9.12 119.20 72.13
CA ALA A 339 -8.24 120.35 72.41
C ALA A 339 -9.04 121.64 72.62
N THR A 340 -10.06 121.89 71.80
CA THR A 340 -10.97 123.06 71.99
C THR A 340 -11.74 122.98 73.32
N HIS A 341 -12.16 121.78 73.73
CA HIS A 341 -12.82 121.57 75.02
C HIS A 341 -11.89 121.85 76.21
N GLU A 342 -10.61 121.43 76.12
CA GLU A 342 -9.60 121.69 77.14
C GLU A 342 -9.29 123.20 77.27
N GLN A 343 -9.23 123.93 76.16
CA GLN A 343 -9.09 125.40 76.17
C GLN A 343 -10.29 126.09 76.81
N GLN A 344 -11.51 125.67 76.50
CA GLN A 344 -12.73 126.22 77.13
C GLN A 344 -12.78 125.98 78.64
N ILE A 345 -12.28 124.84 79.13
CA ILE A 345 -12.17 124.55 80.58
C ILE A 345 -11.19 125.52 81.27
N GLN A 346 -10.04 125.80 80.63
CA GLN A 346 -9.04 126.73 81.17
C GLN A 346 -9.57 128.17 81.24
N GLU A 347 -10.20 128.66 80.17
CA GLU A 347 -10.79 130.01 80.14
C GLU A 347 -11.92 130.18 81.17
N ALA A 348 -12.74 129.15 81.40
CA ALA A 348 -13.78 129.18 82.43
C ALA A 348 -13.20 129.30 83.84
N ALA A 349 -12.12 128.56 84.13
CA ALA A 349 -11.45 128.61 85.43
C ALA A 349 -10.77 129.97 85.71
N GLU A 350 -10.24 130.64 84.68
CA GLU A 350 -9.66 131.98 84.80
C GLU A 350 -10.73 133.06 85.08
N ARG A 351 -11.90 132.95 84.44
CA ARG A 351 -13.04 133.86 84.70
C ARG A 351 -13.55 133.75 86.13
N GLU A 352 -13.54 132.55 86.72
CA GLU A 352 -13.99 132.31 88.09
C GLU A 352 -13.07 133.01 89.12
N LYS A 353 -11.74 132.96 88.93
CA LYS A 353 -10.75 133.64 89.79
C LYS A 353 -10.86 135.17 89.77
N ILE A 354 -11.18 135.75 88.60
CA ILE A 354 -11.34 137.20 88.43
C ILE A 354 -12.60 137.69 89.16
N ASN A 355 -13.68 136.91 89.14
CA ASN A 355 -14.93 137.26 89.81
C ASN A 355 -14.82 137.23 91.35
N GLU A 356 -14.04 136.31 91.92
CA GLU A 356 -13.80 136.25 93.37
C GLU A 356 -13.10 137.51 93.92
N HIS A 357 -12.19 138.13 93.16
CA HIS A 357 -11.46 139.33 93.61
C HIS A 357 -12.30 140.62 93.53
N GLY A 358 -13.30 140.68 92.64
CA GLY A 358 -14.18 141.85 92.50
C GLY A 358 -15.28 141.96 93.57
N ALA A 359 -15.62 140.86 94.25
CA ALA A 359 -16.76 140.80 95.16
C ALA A 359 -16.49 141.27 96.61
N ARG A 360 -15.27 141.73 96.95
CA ARG A 360 -14.93 142.26 98.29
C ARG A 360 -14.74 143.78 98.26
N GLY A 361 -15.81 144.53 98.55
CA GLY A 361 -15.77 145.99 98.65
C GLY A 361 -14.89 146.50 99.82
N LYS A 362 -14.13 147.58 99.57
CA LYS A 362 -13.19 148.22 100.52
C LYS A 362 -13.72 149.61 100.91
N ILE A 363 -13.80 149.91 102.21
CA ILE A 363 -14.38 151.15 102.75
C ILE A 363 -13.27 152.22 102.87
N GLU A 364 -13.45 153.36 102.22
CA GLU A 364 -12.47 154.46 102.16
C GLU A 364 -12.51 155.38 103.41
N PRO A 365 -11.36 155.86 103.94
CA PRO A 365 -11.29 156.66 105.17
C PRO A 365 -12.03 158.02 105.12
N ILE A 366 -12.31 158.52 103.91
CA ILE A 366 -13.02 159.79 103.67
C ILE A 366 -14.50 159.68 104.08
N PHE A 367 -15.04 158.46 104.21
CA PHE A 367 -16.43 158.21 104.59
C PHE A 367 -16.78 158.77 105.98
N PHE A 368 -15.87 158.66 106.95
CA PHE A 368 -16.13 159.11 108.33
C PHE A 368 -15.94 160.62 108.55
N GLN A 369 -15.31 161.34 107.61
CA GLN A 369 -15.14 162.80 107.69
C GLN A 369 -16.40 163.60 107.32
N ARG A 370 -17.47 162.94 106.87
CA ARG A 370 -18.74 163.58 106.48
C ARG A 370 -19.75 163.78 107.62
N PHE A 371 -19.52 163.24 108.81
CA PHE A 371 -20.42 163.43 109.95
C PHE A 371 -19.96 164.59 110.85
N GLY A 372 -20.83 165.56 111.12
CA GLY A 372 -20.63 166.61 112.13
C GLY A 372 -20.19 168.02 111.67
N ARG A 373 -20.45 168.44 110.43
CA ARG A 373 -19.90 169.71 109.86
C ARG A 373 -20.81 170.95 109.81
N SER A 374 -21.96 171.01 110.47
CA SER A 374 -22.70 172.29 110.59
C SER A 374 -23.52 172.40 111.87
N TYR A 375 -23.30 173.49 112.60
CA TYR A 375 -23.98 173.88 113.83
C TYR A 375 -25.46 174.22 113.57
N ARG A 376 -26.35 173.54 114.30
CA ARG A 376 -27.70 173.99 114.60
C ARG A 376 -28.16 173.40 115.93
#